data_AF-A0A962INY3-F1
#
_entry.id   AF-A0A962INY3-F1
#
_cell.length_a   1.000
_cell.length_b   1.000
_cell.length_c   1.000
_cell.angle_alpha   90.00
_cell.angle_beta   90.00
_cell.angle_gamma   90.00
#
_symmetry.space_group_name_H-M   'P 1'
#
loop_
_entity.id
_entity.type
_entity.pdbx_description
1 polymer ?
#
loop_
_entity_poly.entity_id
_entity_poly.type
_entity_poly.pdbx_seq_one_letter_code
_entity_poly.pdbx_strand_id
1 'polypeptide(L)'
;EATRIVRIPGAVYRQLHEREADIRNLTVQTLSTLVWRLMSELEQLHACTHRQRLANFILQHASSDGELRMTQQVLARHLGTTREVVARLIQEFVGAGLLRTGRGRLYIADLFGLRRVVTER
;
A
#
# COMPACT_ATOMS: atom_id res chain seq x y z
N GLU A 1 -16.08 -24.98 19.75
CA GLU A 1 -17.42 -24.43 20.03
C GLU A 1 -18.42 -24.93 18.99
N ALA A 2 -19.71 -25.01 19.32
CA ALA A 2 -20.75 -25.45 18.39
C ALA A 2 -21.26 -24.27 17.55
N THR A 3 -21.04 -24.31 16.23
CA THR A 3 -21.49 -23.26 15.30
C THR A 3 -22.83 -23.64 14.67
N ARG A 4 -23.85 -22.79 14.81
CA ARG A 4 -25.13 -22.94 14.10
C ARG A 4 -25.08 -22.13 12.80
N ILE A 5 -25.38 -22.81 11.68
CA ILE A 5 -25.39 -22.21 10.33
C ILE A 5 -26.81 -22.28 9.79
N VAL A 6 -27.26 -21.20 9.14
CA VAL A 6 -28.53 -21.16 8.39
C VAL A 6 -28.20 -20.86 6.92
N ARG A 7 -28.85 -21.59 6.00
CA ARG A 7 -28.64 -21.43 4.56
C ARG A 7 -29.86 -20.78 3.93
N ILE A 8 -29.64 -19.68 3.21
CA ILE A 8 -30.66 -19.06 2.36
C ILE A 8 -30.46 -19.60 0.93
N PRO A 9 -31.46 -20.23 0.31
CA PRO A 9 -31.36 -20.65 -1.09
C PRO A 9 -31.11 -19.45 -2.01
N GLY A 10 -30.23 -19.61 -3.01
CA GLY A 10 -29.85 -18.51 -3.90
C GLY A 10 -31.03 -17.89 -4.67
N ALA A 11 -32.05 -18.69 -5.00
CA ALA A 11 -33.27 -18.18 -5.64
C ALA A 11 -34.07 -17.25 -4.72
N VAL A 12 -34.19 -17.60 -3.43
CA VAL A 12 -34.86 -16.76 -2.42
C VAL A 12 -34.08 -15.46 -2.21
N TYR A 13 -32.75 -15.56 -2.08
CA TYR A 13 -31.90 -14.37 -1.92
C TYR A 13 -32.01 -13.42 -3.13
N ARG A 14 -32.05 -13.96 -4.36
CA ARG A 14 -32.18 -13.15 -5.58
C ARG A 14 -33.50 -12.39 -5.64
N GLN A 15 -34.60 -13.05 -5.30
CA GLN A 15 -35.92 -12.39 -5.19
C GLN A 15 -35.90 -11.28 -4.13
N LEU A 16 -35.29 -11.54 -2.97
CA LEU A 16 -35.16 -10.54 -1.91
C LEU A 16 -34.26 -9.37 -2.34
N HIS A 17 -33.17 -9.60 -3.04
CA HIS A 17 -32.28 -8.56 -3.56
C HIS A 17 -32.99 -7.63 -4.56
N GLU A 18 -33.87 -8.18 -5.40
CA GLU A 18 -34.67 -7.40 -6.35
C GLU A 18 -35.73 -6.53 -5.67
N ARG A 19 -36.35 -7.02 -4.59
CA ARG A 19 -37.51 -6.38 -3.95
C ARG A 19 -37.14 -5.48 -2.77
N GLU A 20 -36.16 -5.88 -1.97
CA GLU A 20 -35.84 -5.24 -0.69
C GLU A 20 -34.58 -4.37 -0.82
N ALA A 21 -34.73 -3.07 -0.55
CA ALA A 21 -33.62 -2.11 -0.64
C ALA A 21 -32.49 -2.44 0.35
N ASP A 22 -32.82 -2.89 1.56
CA ASP A 22 -31.83 -3.21 2.59
C ASP A 22 -30.98 -4.42 2.22
N ILE A 23 -31.59 -5.45 1.63
CA ILE A 23 -30.87 -6.63 1.15
C ILE A 23 -29.92 -6.25 0.01
N ARG A 24 -30.38 -5.40 -0.92
CA ARG A 24 -29.53 -4.88 -2.00
C ARG A 24 -28.36 -4.06 -1.46
N ASN A 25 -28.62 -3.14 -0.53
CA ASN A 25 -27.59 -2.31 0.09
C ASN A 25 -26.57 -3.17 0.84
N LEU A 26 -27.02 -4.19 1.58
CA LEU A 26 -26.15 -5.17 2.24
C LEU A 26 -25.26 -5.91 1.22
N THR A 27 -25.83 -6.40 0.12
CA THR A 27 -25.05 -7.06 -0.93
C THR A 27 -23.99 -6.12 -1.49
N VAL A 28 -24.36 -4.89 -1.84
CA VAL A 28 -23.45 -3.89 -2.40
C VAL A 28 -22.33 -3.57 -1.41
N GLN A 29 -22.66 -3.25 -0.16
CA GLN A 29 -21.66 -2.96 0.88
C GLN A 29 -20.70 -4.13 1.10
N THR A 30 -21.23 -5.37 1.14
CA THR A 30 -20.41 -6.58 1.30
C THR A 30 -19.45 -6.74 0.12
N LEU A 31 -19.94 -6.62 -1.12
CA LEU A 31 -19.11 -6.70 -2.32
C LEU A 31 -18.09 -5.56 -2.38
N SER A 32 -18.47 -4.33 -2.06
CA SER A 32 -17.57 -3.18 -1.99
C SER A 32 -16.45 -3.39 -0.96
N THR A 33 -16.78 -3.94 0.21
CA THR A 33 -15.80 -4.26 1.25
C THR A 33 -14.81 -5.32 0.79
N LEU A 34 -15.30 -6.36 0.09
CA LEU A 34 -14.45 -7.39 -0.49
C LEU A 34 -13.53 -6.82 -1.56
N VAL A 35 -14.05 -6.01 -2.49
CA VAL A 35 -13.24 -5.35 -3.52
C VAL A 35 -12.18 -4.46 -2.89
N TRP A 36 -12.55 -3.64 -1.91
CA TRP A 36 -11.59 -2.79 -1.19
C TRP A 36 -10.50 -3.60 -0.52
N ARG A 37 -10.86 -4.71 0.16
CA ARG A 37 -9.89 -5.61 0.79
C ARG A 37 -8.92 -6.19 -0.24
N LEU A 38 -9.43 -6.71 -1.36
CA LEU A 38 -8.59 -7.27 -2.43
C LEU A 38 -7.66 -6.22 -3.02
N MET A 39 -8.17 -5.00 -3.25
CA MET A 39 -7.35 -3.89 -3.75
C MET A 39 -6.26 -3.48 -2.74
N SER A 40 -6.57 -3.48 -1.45
CA SER A 40 -5.58 -3.19 -0.39
C SER A 40 -4.50 -4.27 -0.31
N GLU A 41 -4.88 -5.56 -0.41
CA GLU A 41 -3.92 -6.66 -0.43
C GLU A 41 -3.01 -6.59 -1.69
N LEU A 42 -3.57 -6.29 -2.87
CA LEU A 42 -2.77 -6.04 -4.08
C LEU A 42 -1.82 -4.85 -3.91
N GLU A 43 -2.29 -3.76 -3.31
CA GLU A 43 -1.47 -2.59 -3.07
C GLU A 43 -0.33 -2.90 -2.09
N GLN A 44 -0.54 -3.75 -1.09
CA GLN A 44 0.51 -4.20 -0.17
C GLN A 44 1.58 -5.05 -0.89
N LEU A 45 1.17 -5.99 -1.74
CA LEU A 45 2.10 -6.80 -2.54
C LEU A 45 2.94 -5.95 -3.49
N HIS A 46 2.30 -5.04 -4.25
CA HIS A 46 3.02 -4.09 -5.10
C HIS A 46 3.87 -3.13 -4.27
N ALA A 47 3.38 -2.66 -3.12
CA ALA A 47 4.13 -1.80 -2.22
C ALA A 47 5.37 -2.51 -1.66
N CYS A 48 5.37 -3.80 -1.37
CA CYS A 48 6.59 -4.51 -1.01
C CYS A 48 7.66 -4.41 -2.11
N THR A 49 7.26 -4.58 -3.37
CA THR A 49 8.17 -4.38 -4.52
C THR A 49 8.59 -2.91 -4.66
N HIS A 50 7.67 -1.95 -4.47
CA HIS A 50 7.97 -0.52 -4.56
C HIS A 50 8.80 -0.02 -3.38
N ARG A 51 8.66 -0.62 -2.20
CA ARG A 51 9.42 -0.33 -0.97
C ARG A 51 10.86 -0.75 -1.18
N GLN A 52 11.10 -1.98 -1.64
CA GLN A 52 12.43 -2.46 -2.03
C GLN A 52 13.02 -1.60 -3.16
N ARG A 53 12.24 -1.31 -4.21
CA ARG A 53 12.69 -0.49 -5.35
C ARG A 53 13.03 0.95 -4.93
N LEU A 54 12.24 1.56 -4.05
CA LEU A 54 12.50 2.91 -3.51
C LEU A 54 13.74 2.90 -2.63
N ALA A 55 13.88 1.94 -1.71
CA ALA A 55 15.07 1.81 -0.87
C ALA A 55 16.33 1.62 -1.72
N ASN A 56 16.28 0.71 -2.71
CA ASN A 56 17.38 0.48 -3.63
C ASN A 56 17.70 1.73 -4.48
N PHE A 57 16.68 2.43 -4.97
CA PHE A 57 16.87 3.67 -5.72
C PHE A 57 17.58 4.75 -4.89
N ILE A 58 17.15 4.94 -3.64
CA ILE A 58 17.77 5.91 -2.72
C ILE A 58 19.22 5.53 -2.43
N LEU A 59 19.50 4.25 -2.14
CA LEU A 59 20.85 3.75 -1.88
C LEU A 59 21.79 3.93 -3.08
N GLN A 60 21.27 3.84 -4.31
CA GLN A 60 22.06 4.00 -5.54
C GLN A 60 22.31 5.46 -5.92
N HIS A 61 21.42 6.39 -5.57
CA HIS A 61 21.45 7.78 -6.05
C HIS A 61 21.71 8.83 -4.95
N ALA A 62 21.74 8.43 -3.68
CA ALA A 62 22.17 9.32 -2.61
C ALA A 62 23.65 9.69 -2.77
N SER A 63 23.99 10.93 -2.39
CA SER A 63 25.38 11.38 -2.33
C SER A 63 26.18 10.61 -1.28
N SER A 64 27.50 10.82 -1.24
CA SER A 64 28.38 10.31 -0.17
C SER A 64 27.89 10.68 1.23
N ASP A 65 27.21 11.82 1.37
CA ASP A 65 26.66 12.34 2.63
C ASP A 65 25.27 11.76 2.95
N GLY A 66 24.78 10.82 2.14
CA GLY A 66 23.46 10.19 2.31
C GLY A 66 22.29 11.10 1.92
N GLU A 67 22.53 12.17 1.15
CA GLU A 67 21.51 13.11 0.68
C GLU A 67 21.04 12.74 -0.74
N LEU A 68 19.73 12.63 -0.94
CA LEU A 68 19.10 12.55 -2.26
C LEU A 68 18.30 13.83 -2.55
N ARG A 69 18.76 14.60 -3.54
CA ARG A 69 18.12 15.85 -3.99
C ARG A 69 17.10 15.58 -5.08
N MET A 70 15.95 15.01 -4.70
CA MET A 70 14.90 14.70 -5.65
C MET A 70 13.51 14.87 -5.02
N THR A 71 12.55 15.35 -5.81
CA THR A 71 11.16 15.47 -5.36
C THR A 71 10.45 14.13 -5.43
N GLN A 72 9.38 13.97 -4.64
CA GLN A 72 8.54 12.77 -4.67
C GLN A 72 7.91 12.52 -6.05
N GLN A 73 7.59 13.58 -6.78
CA GLN A 73 7.04 13.47 -8.13
C GLN A 73 8.05 12.87 -9.11
N VAL A 74 9.32 13.27 -9.00
CA VAL A 74 10.39 12.75 -9.86
C VAL A 74 10.70 11.30 -9.48
N LEU A 75 10.72 10.98 -8.18
CA LEU A 75 10.86 9.60 -7.69
C LEU A 75 9.76 8.69 -8.26
N ALA A 76 8.51 9.16 -8.23
CA ALA A 76 7.37 8.41 -8.77
C ALA A 76 7.54 8.08 -10.26
N ARG A 77 8.02 9.04 -11.06
CA ARG A 77 8.33 8.81 -12.48
C ARG A 77 9.41 7.75 -12.68
N HIS A 78 10.50 7.81 -11.93
CA HIS A 78 11.58 6.81 -12.03
C HIS A 78 11.14 5.41 -11.60
N LEU A 79 10.27 5.33 -10.60
CA LEU A 79 9.77 4.06 -10.06
C LEU A 79 8.57 3.51 -10.84
N GLY A 80 8.04 4.25 -11.83
CA GLY A 80 6.86 3.86 -12.60
C GLY A 80 5.62 3.72 -11.72
N THR A 81 5.42 4.66 -10.78
CA THR A 81 4.32 4.66 -9.81
C THR A 81 3.77 6.08 -9.61
N THR A 82 2.80 6.25 -8.71
CA THR A 82 2.20 7.56 -8.42
C THR A 82 2.95 8.29 -7.30
N ARG A 83 2.78 9.61 -7.24
CA ARG A 83 3.38 10.44 -6.17
C ARG A 83 2.84 10.05 -4.81
N GLU A 84 1.57 9.68 -4.73
CA GLU A 84 0.87 9.29 -3.52
C GLU A 84 1.47 8.01 -2.92
N VAL A 85 1.78 7.01 -3.76
CA VAL A 85 2.45 5.78 -3.34
C VAL A 85 3.85 6.08 -2.80
N VAL A 86 4.65 6.89 -3.53
CA VAL A 86 5.98 7.29 -3.05
C VAL A 86 5.91 8.09 -1.76
N ALA A 87 4.96 9.01 -1.63
CA ALA A 87 4.76 9.78 -0.41
C ALA A 87 4.45 8.87 0.78
N ARG A 88 3.56 7.88 0.60
CA ARG A 88 3.23 6.89 1.62
C ARG A 88 4.45 6.09 2.05
N LEU A 89 5.22 5.54 1.10
CA LEU A 89 6.43 4.77 1.40
C LEU A 89 7.50 5.60 2.11
N ILE A 90 7.68 6.87 1.73
CA ILE A 90 8.60 7.77 2.42
C ILE A 90 8.15 8.00 3.86
N GLN A 91 6.85 8.22 4.10
CA GLN A 91 6.33 8.38 5.47
C GLN A 91 6.53 7.11 6.31
N GLU A 92 6.34 5.93 5.72
CA GLU A 92 6.64 4.65 6.39
C GLU A 92 8.13 4.54 6.77
N PHE A 93 9.04 4.89 5.86
CA PHE A 93 10.48 4.89 6.15
C PHE A 93 10.89 5.93 7.20
N VAL A 94 10.25 7.10 7.21
CA VAL A 94 10.45 8.11 8.26
C VAL A 94 9.93 7.59 9.60
N GLY A 95 8.74 6.98 9.62
CA GLY A 95 8.15 6.38 10.83
C GLY A 95 8.99 5.23 11.38
N ALA A 96 9.67 4.48 10.52
CA ALA A 96 10.63 3.44 10.90
C ALA A 96 12.04 3.97 11.23
N GLY A 97 12.28 5.29 11.16
CA GLY A 97 13.58 5.91 11.44
C GLY A 97 14.65 5.69 10.37
N LEU A 98 14.29 5.16 9.19
CA LEU A 98 15.24 4.84 8.11
C LEU A 98 15.63 6.07 7.30
N LEU A 99 14.71 7.02 7.14
CA LEU A 99 14.89 8.24 6.37
C LEU A 99 14.48 9.49 7.16
N ARG A 100 14.98 10.64 6.73
CA ARG A 100 14.47 11.98 7.11
C ARG A 100 14.12 12.76 5.85
N THR A 101 13.08 13.58 5.93
CA THR A 101 12.61 14.40 4.80
C THR A 101 12.98 15.87 4.99
N GLY A 102 13.42 16.51 3.91
CA GLY A 102 13.55 17.97 3.80
C GLY A 102 12.80 18.49 2.57
N ARG A 103 12.75 19.82 2.40
CA ARG A 103 12.06 20.43 1.24
C ARG A 103 12.78 20.03 -0.06
N GLY A 104 12.18 19.10 -0.82
CA GLY A 104 12.74 18.55 -2.06
C GLY A 104 13.97 17.66 -1.88
N ARG A 105 14.20 17.15 -0.66
CA ARG A 105 15.40 16.38 -0.28
C ARG A 105 15.03 15.22 0.62
N LEU A 106 15.76 14.12 0.52
CA LEU A 106 15.71 12.98 1.43
C LEU A 106 17.09 12.74 2.02
N TYR A 107 17.15 12.32 3.28
CA TYR A 107 18.39 11.98 3.97
C TYR A 107 18.27 10.57 4.51
N ILE A 108 19.31 9.76 4.30
CA ILE A 108 19.41 8.43 4.90
C ILE A 108 19.74 8.62 6.38
N ALA A 109 18.87 8.12 7.26
CA ALA A 109 19.08 8.17 8.71
C ALA A 109 19.66 6.86 9.25
N ASP A 110 19.30 5.72 8.66
CA ASP A 110 19.89 4.42 8.94
C ASP A 110 20.20 3.69 7.62
N LEU A 111 21.49 3.68 7.25
CA LEU A 111 21.97 3.02 6.05
C LEU A 111 21.78 1.49 6.10
N PHE A 112 22.02 0.88 7.25
CA PHE A 112 21.95 -0.58 7.39
C PHE A 112 20.50 -1.04 7.41
N GLY A 113 19.64 -0.33 8.15
CA GLY A 113 18.20 -0.56 8.13
C GLY A 113 17.63 -0.43 6.72
N LEU A 114 18.01 0.60 5.97
CA LEU A 114 17.55 0.79 4.58
C LEU A 114 18.05 -0.31 3.63
N ARG A 115 19.29 -0.82 3.82
CA ARG A 115 19.79 -1.97 3.06
C ARG A 115 19.04 -3.26 3.38
N ARG A 116 18.60 -3.45 4.62
CA ARG A 116 17.81 -4.64 5.00
C ARG A 116 16.48 -4.68 4.27
N VAL A 117 15.84 -3.52 4.09
CA VAL A 117 14.58 -3.40 3.32
C VAL A 117 14.72 -3.92 1.88
N VAL A 118 15.89 -3.80 1.25
CA VAL A 118 16.13 -4.34 -0.10
C VAL A 118 16.19 -5.87 -0.11
N THR A 119 16.53 -6.49 1.03
CA THR A 119 16.82 -7.94 1.13
C THR A 119 15.66 -8.74 1.75
N GLU A 120 14.74 -8.08 2.46
CA GLU A 120 13.53 -8.71 3.02
C GLU A 120 12.62 -9.18 1.88
N ARG A 121 12.43 -10.50 1.73
CA ARG A 121 11.48 -11.12 0.79
C ARG A 121 10.08 -11.19 1.37
#